data_AF-A0A098MF26-F1
#
_entry.id   AF-A0A098MF26-F1
#
_cell.length_a   1.000
_cell.length_b   1.000
_cell.length_c   1.000
_cell.angle_alpha   90.00
_cell.angle_beta   90.00
_cell.angle_gamma   90.00
#
_symmetry.space_group_name_H-M   'P 1'
#
loop_
_entity.id
_entity.type
_entity.pdbx_description
1 polymer ?
#
loop_
_entity_poly.entity_id
_entity_poly.type
_entity_poly.pdbx_seq_one_letter_code
_entity_poly.pdbx_strand_id
1 'polypeptide(L)'
;MRSKLIQDDEQYDKAQAALLDMAAKLDDPLSDMPQAERDKINRIYDKTADLMRYYRRGRLVEEFPGLGEKYAILGQDFQEFEPQNSKSEPVIEPVEDKVTNTPRKPETLPVKPVAAKTDTPKATVNLSNWL
;
A
#
# COMPACT_ATOMS: atom_id res chain seq x y z
N MET A 1 9.72 -8.84 29.59
CA MET A 1 9.41 -7.41 29.38
C MET A 1 8.18 -7.32 28.48
N ARG A 2 7.04 -6.84 28.98
CA ARG A 2 5.86 -6.58 28.14
C ARG A 2 6.22 -5.43 27.19
N SER A 3 6.27 -5.68 25.89
CA SER A 3 6.36 -4.58 24.93
C SER A 3 5.09 -3.76 25.05
N LYS A 4 5.26 -2.45 25.24
CA LYS A 4 4.15 -1.52 25.29
C LYS A 4 3.55 -1.44 23.87
N LEU A 5 2.28 -1.80 23.75
CA LEU A 5 1.52 -1.61 22.50
C LEU A 5 1.45 -0.12 22.19
N ILE A 6 1.48 0.26 20.92
CA ILE A 6 1.28 1.65 20.49
C ILE A 6 -0.20 2.00 20.66
N GLN A 7 -0.48 3.06 21.40
CA GLN A 7 -1.86 3.42 21.77
C GLN A 7 -2.38 4.65 21.02
N ASP A 8 -1.48 5.56 20.66
CA ASP A 8 -1.79 6.87 20.11
C ASP A 8 -0.77 7.24 19.02
N ASP A 9 -1.10 8.29 18.26
CA ASP A 9 -0.26 8.77 17.16
C ASP A 9 1.09 9.33 17.69
N GLU A 10 1.13 9.90 18.90
CA GLU A 10 2.40 10.38 19.49
C GLU A 10 3.39 9.25 19.76
N GLN A 11 2.91 8.10 20.25
CA GLN A 11 3.71 6.91 20.46
C GLN A 11 4.13 6.29 19.14
N TYR A 12 3.28 6.37 18.12
CA TYR A 12 3.61 5.95 16.76
C TYR A 12 4.77 6.77 16.19
N ASP A 13 4.72 8.09 16.31
CA ASP A 13 5.77 8.99 15.83
C ASP A 13 7.11 8.77 16.57
N LYS A 14 7.05 8.56 17.89
CA LYS A 14 8.23 8.18 18.68
C LYS A 14 8.82 6.84 18.25
N ALA A 15 7.96 5.86 17.99
CA ALA A 15 8.40 4.55 17.49
C ALA A 15 9.03 4.67 16.10
N GLN A 16 8.47 5.51 15.23
CA GLN A 16 9.01 5.79 13.90
C GLN A 16 10.40 6.41 13.96
N ALA A 17 10.58 7.43 14.80
CA ALA A 17 11.88 8.07 15.00
C ALA A 17 12.92 7.06 15.53
N ALA A 18 12.55 6.27 16.54
CA ALA A 18 13.43 5.23 17.07
C ALA A 18 13.81 4.17 16.03
N LEU A 19 12.88 3.79 15.14
CA LEU A 19 13.11 2.83 14.08
C LEU A 19 14.09 3.35 13.02
N LEU A 20 13.99 4.63 12.66
CA LEU A 20 14.95 5.30 11.77
C LEU A 20 16.34 5.40 12.39
N ASP A 21 16.43 5.75 13.67
CA ASP A 21 17.71 5.80 14.40
C ASP A 21 18.37 4.42 14.47
N MET A 22 17.59 3.37 14.70
CA MET A 22 18.10 1.99 14.70
C MET A 22 18.57 1.58 13.30
N ALA A 23 17.80 1.89 12.25
CA ALA A 23 18.18 1.61 10.87
C ALA A 23 19.52 2.29 10.52
N ALA A 24 19.68 3.57 10.85
CA ALA A 24 20.90 4.31 10.58
C ALA A 24 22.14 3.69 11.25
N LYS A 25 21.99 3.17 12.48
CA LYS A 25 23.07 2.48 13.20
C LYS A 25 23.42 1.11 12.61
N LEU A 26 22.42 0.41 12.08
CA LEU A 26 22.59 -0.92 11.49
C LEU A 26 23.21 -0.86 10.10
N ASP A 27 22.84 0.15 9.30
CA ASP A 27 23.35 0.36 7.94
C ASP A 27 24.75 1.00 7.91
N ASP A 28 25.26 1.53 9.02
CA ASP A 28 26.58 2.16 9.07
C ASP A 28 27.70 1.12 8.85
N PRO A 29 28.43 1.18 7.72
CA PRO A 29 29.50 0.23 7.41
C PRO A 29 30.77 0.50 8.21
N LEU A 30 30.92 1.68 8.84
CA LEU A 30 32.07 2.04 9.67
C LEU A 30 31.81 1.81 11.16
N SER A 31 30.63 1.31 11.51
CA SER A 31 30.29 0.94 12.88
C SER A 31 31.13 -0.25 13.33
N ASP A 32 31.97 -0.06 14.35
CA ASP A 32 32.69 -1.13 15.05
C ASP A 32 31.77 -1.96 15.97
N MET A 33 30.44 -1.91 15.75
CA MET A 33 29.46 -2.58 16.59
C MET A 33 29.64 -4.10 16.57
N PRO A 34 29.75 -4.75 17.75
CA PRO A 34 29.81 -6.20 17.87
C PRO A 34 28.57 -6.88 17.30
N GLN A 35 28.74 -8.08 16.72
CA GLN A 35 27.63 -8.83 16.10
C GLN A 35 26.47 -9.08 17.07
N ALA A 36 26.76 -9.42 18.33
CA ALA A 36 25.73 -9.66 19.34
C ALA A 36 24.86 -8.42 19.63
N GLU A 37 25.45 -7.22 19.49
CA GLU A 37 24.71 -5.96 19.65
C GLU A 37 23.88 -5.65 18.41
N ARG A 38 24.41 -5.89 17.20
CA ARG A 38 23.62 -5.80 15.95
C ARG A 38 22.40 -6.71 15.99
N ASP A 39 22.57 -7.96 16.40
CA ASP A 39 21.48 -8.94 16.50
C ASP A 39 20.42 -8.48 17.51
N LYS A 40 20.83 -7.85 18.61
CA LYS A 40 19.92 -7.27 19.59
C LYS A 40 19.13 -6.10 19.01
N ILE A 41 19.80 -5.19 18.31
CA ILE A 41 19.16 -4.03 17.68
C ILE A 41 18.20 -4.50 16.58
N ASN A 42 18.59 -5.45 15.74
CA ASN A 42 17.73 -6.07 14.73
C ASN A 42 16.44 -6.64 15.36
N ARG A 43 16.55 -7.39 16.46
CA ARG A 43 15.36 -7.92 17.15
C ARG A 43 14.43 -6.83 17.67
N ILE A 44 14.97 -5.72 18.15
CA ILE A 44 14.17 -4.58 18.62
C ILE A 44 13.55 -3.85 17.42
N TYR A 45 14.30 -3.70 16.34
CA TYR A 45 13.86 -3.11 15.09
C TYR A 45 12.66 -3.87 14.52
N ASP A 46 12.80 -5.18 14.31
CA ASP A 46 11.74 -6.03 13.75
C ASP A 46 10.47 -5.96 14.60
N LYS A 47 10.64 -6.09 15.91
CA LYS A 47 9.53 -6.00 16.87
C LYS A 47 8.83 -4.64 16.83
N THR A 48 9.59 -3.55 16.71
CA THR A 48 9.02 -2.19 16.64
C THR A 48 8.29 -1.99 15.31
N ALA A 49 8.86 -2.48 14.21
CA ALA A 49 8.23 -2.45 12.89
C ALA A 49 6.89 -3.19 12.89
N ASP A 50 6.84 -4.37 13.52
CA ASP A 50 5.61 -5.17 13.59
C ASP A 50 4.51 -4.49 14.41
N LEU A 51 4.86 -3.88 15.55
CA LEU A 51 3.91 -3.09 16.34
C LEU A 51 3.37 -1.88 15.59
N MET A 52 4.24 -1.16 14.87
CA MET A 52 3.83 -0.05 14.02
C MET A 52 2.88 -0.49 12.90
N ARG A 53 3.18 -1.60 12.22
CA ARG A 53 2.32 -2.16 11.17
C ARG A 53 0.96 -2.58 11.74
N TYR A 54 0.95 -3.21 12.91
CA TYR A 54 -0.27 -3.63 13.61
C TYR A 54 -1.17 -2.42 13.94
N TYR A 55 -0.57 -1.38 14.52
CA TYR A 55 -1.25 -0.11 14.81
C TYR A 55 -1.81 0.54 13.53
N ARG A 56 -0.97 0.66 12.49
CA ARG A 56 -1.36 1.29 11.22
C ARG A 56 -2.51 0.56 10.54
N ARG A 57 -2.50 -0.78 10.55
CA ARG A 57 -3.62 -1.57 10.01
C ARG A 57 -4.91 -1.27 10.77
N GLY A 58 -4.84 -1.16 12.10
CA GLY A 58 -6.01 -0.80 12.91
C GLY A 58 -6.59 0.56 12.54
N ARG A 59 -5.75 1.59 12.38
CA ARG A 59 -6.17 2.94 11.94
C ARG A 59 -6.80 2.91 10.54
N LEU A 60 -6.24 2.09 9.63
CA LEU A 60 -6.82 1.92 8.30
C LEU A 60 -8.17 1.21 8.30
N VAL A 61 -8.41 0.28 9.23
CA VAL A 61 -9.73 -0.36 9.38
C VAL A 61 -10.75 0.63 9.96
N GLU A 62 -10.33 1.51 10.86
CA GLU A 62 -11.17 2.60 11.37
C GLU A 62 -11.59 3.57 10.26
N GLU A 63 -10.66 3.95 9.38
CA GLU A 63 -10.93 4.80 8.22
C GLU A 63 -11.74 4.08 7.12
N PHE A 64 -11.48 2.77 6.92
CA PHE A 64 -12.08 1.96 5.87
C PHE A 64 -12.52 0.59 6.43
N PRO A 65 -13.77 0.44 6.88
CA PRO A 65 -14.21 -0.77 7.60
C PRO A 65 -14.10 -2.06 6.75
N GLY A 66 -14.18 -1.96 5.42
CA GLY A 66 -14.01 -3.09 4.50
C GLY A 66 -12.57 -3.63 4.37
N LEU A 67 -11.57 -2.99 4.97
CA LEU A 67 -10.19 -3.49 4.97
C LEU A 67 -10.00 -4.65 5.97
N GLY A 68 -10.79 -4.72 7.04
CA GLY A 68 -10.65 -5.76 8.07
C GLY A 68 -10.78 -7.17 7.49
N GLU A 69 -11.77 -7.39 6.62
CA GLU A 69 -11.98 -8.67 5.94
C GLU A 69 -10.80 -9.05 5.04
N LYS A 70 -10.21 -8.06 4.35
CA LYS A 70 -9.04 -8.29 3.49
C LYS A 70 -7.82 -8.70 4.30
N TYR A 71 -7.59 -8.05 5.45
CA TYR A 71 -6.52 -8.45 6.36
C TYR A 71 -6.74 -9.84 6.94
N ALA A 72 -7.98 -10.22 7.27
CA ALA A 72 -8.30 -11.57 7.73
C ALA A 72 -8.00 -12.65 6.67
N ILE A 73 -8.34 -12.40 5.40
CA ILE A 73 -8.00 -13.31 4.28
C ILE A 73 -6.48 -13.48 4.13
N LEU A 74 -5.72 -12.40 4.34
CA LEU A 74 -4.26 -12.40 4.26
C LEU A 74 -3.58 -12.94 5.53
N GLY A 75 -4.33 -13.30 6.57
CA GLY A 75 -3.79 -13.73 7.86
C GLY A 75 -3.02 -12.63 8.59
N GLN A 76 -3.40 -11.37 8.41
CA GLN A 76 -2.77 -10.22 9.05
C GLN A 76 -3.64 -9.69 10.19
N ASP A 77 -3.11 -9.72 11.41
CA ASP A 77 -3.80 -9.17 12.58
C ASP A 77 -3.75 -7.64 12.58
N PHE A 78 -4.78 -6.98 13.10
CA PHE A 78 -4.82 -5.52 13.23
C PHE A 78 -5.32 -5.11 14.61
N GLN A 79 -4.98 -3.88 15.02
CA GLN A 79 -5.44 -3.33 16.29
C GLN A 79 -6.91 -2.91 16.20
N GLU A 80 -7.75 -3.50 17.05
CA GLU A 80 -9.13 -3.06 17.21
C GLU A 80 -9.16 -1.76 18.03
N PHE A 81 -9.71 -0.71 17.45
CA PHE A 81 -10.05 0.53 18.14
C PHE A 81 -11.57 0.57 18.30
N GLU A 82 -12.06 0.95 19.48
CA GLU A 82 -13.51 1.09 19.67
C GLU A 82 -14.04 2.16 18.70
N PRO A 83 -15.03 1.84 17.86
CA PRO A 83 -15.50 2.75 16.84
C PRO A 83 -16.22 3.92 17.52
N GLN A 84 -15.62 5.10 17.53
CA GLN A 84 -16.30 6.27 18.07
C GLN A 84 -17.44 6.79 17.19
N ASN A 85 -17.54 6.44 15.90
CA ASN A 85 -18.72 6.70 15.06
C ASN A 85 -18.60 6.00 13.70
N SER A 86 -19.01 4.74 13.59
CA SER A 86 -19.32 4.12 12.29
C SER A 86 -20.84 3.96 12.15
N LYS A 87 -21.57 5.08 12.16
CA LYS A 87 -22.86 5.17 11.44
C LYS A 87 -22.56 5.34 9.95
N SER A 88 -22.00 4.32 9.32
CA SER A 88 -22.18 4.14 7.89
C SER A 88 -23.54 3.46 7.72
N GLU A 89 -24.54 4.24 7.31
CA GLU A 89 -25.83 3.69 6.88
C GLU A 89 -25.60 2.58 5.85
N PRO A 90 -26.35 1.46 5.92
CA PRO A 90 -26.25 0.43 4.92
C PRO A 90 -26.82 0.98 3.60
N VAL A 91 -25.97 1.22 2.61
CA VAL A 91 -26.42 1.43 1.23
C VAL A 91 -26.91 0.08 0.70
N ILE A 92 -28.19 -0.20 0.96
CA ILE A 92 -28.96 -1.20 0.26
C ILE A 92 -29.50 -0.52 -1.00
N GLU A 93 -28.94 -0.84 -2.16
CA GLU A 93 -29.71 -0.83 -3.41
C GLU A 93 -29.49 -2.16 -4.13
N PRO A 94 -30.51 -3.03 -4.21
CA PRO A 94 -30.54 -4.14 -5.12
C PRO A 94 -31.16 -3.65 -6.43
N VAL A 95 -30.37 -3.52 -7.49
CA VAL A 95 -30.93 -3.48 -8.84
C VAL A 95 -30.16 -4.50 -9.68
N GLU A 96 -30.66 -5.73 -9.64
CA GLU A 96 -30.59 -6.62 -10.80
C GLU A 96 -31.29 -5.90 -11.95
N ASP A 97 -30.56 -5.54 -13.00
CA ASP A 97 -31.15 -5.51 -14.33
C ASP A 97 -30.13 -5.95 -15.37
N LYS A 98 -30.55 -6.99 -16.09
CA LYS A 98 -29.83 -7.75 -17.10
C LYS A 98 -29.41 -6.83 -18.24
N VAL A 99 -28.10 -6.64 -18.47
CA VAL A 99 -27.62 -6.06 -19.73
C VAL A 99 -27.62 -7.14 -20.79
N THR A 100 -28.71 -7.17 -21.54
CA THR A 100 -28.92 -7.98 -22.74
C THR A 100 -27.87 -7.62 -23.80
N ASN A 101 -27.02 -8.57 -24.19
CA ASN A 101 -26.15 -8.46 -25.37
C ASN A 101 -26.99 -8.22 -26.62
N THR A 102 -26.94 -7.02 -27.20
CA THR A 102 -27.35 -6.80 -28.59
C THR A 102 -26.37 -5.81 -29.26
N PRO A 103 -25.73 -6.17 -30.38
CA PRO A 103 -24.70 -5.35 -31.00
C PRO A 103 -25.33 -4.15 -31.72
N ARG A 104 -25.03 -2.94 -31.26
CA ARG A 104 -25.44 -1.71 -31.95
C ARG A 104 -24.37 -1.30 -32.96
N LYS A 105 -24.72 -1.50 -34.23
CA LYS A 105 -24.06 -1.02 -35.45
C LYS A 105 -23.66 0.48 -35.30
N PRO A 106 -22.44 0.89 -35.72
CA PRO A 106 -22.00 2.27 -35.54
C PRO A 106 -22.82 3.22 -36.42
N GLU A 107 -23.44 4.21 -35.78
CA GLU A 107 -24.09 5.34 -36.44
C GLU A 107 -23.00 6.26 -37.03
N THR A 108 -23.02 6.35 -38.36
CA THR A 108 -22.23 7.27 -39.19
C THR A 108 -22.54 8.72 -38.85
N LEU A 109 -21.51 9.50 -38.49
CA LEU A 109 -21.52 10.96 -38.56
C LEU A 109 -20.73 11.43 -39.80
N PRO A 110 -21.18 12.51 -40.49
CA PRO A 110 -20.70 12.90 -41.81
C PRO A 110 -19.30 13.54 -41.79
N VAL A 111 -18.50 13.16 -42.79
CA VAL A 111 -17.14 13.63 -43.09
C VAL A 111 -17.14 15.08 -43.58
N LYS A 112 -16.21 15.90 -43.07
CA LYS A 112 -15.34 16.82 -43.85
C LYS A 112 -14.08 17.19 -43.03
N PRO A 113 -12.96 17.52 -43.69
CA PRO A 113 -11.69 16.85 -43.44
C PRO A 113 -10.63 17.77 -42.83
N VAL A 114 -9.81 17.25 -41.91
CA VAL A 114 -8.51 17.87 -41.61
C VAL A 114 -7.45 16.78 -41.59
N ALA A 115 -6.65 16.82 -42.66
CA ALA A 115 -5.35 16.22 -42.90
C ALA A 115 -4.80 15.24 -41.83
N ALA A 116 -4.72 13.98 -42.24
CA ALA A 116 -3.78 13.01 -41.73
C ALA A 116 -2.34 13.55 -41.79
N LYS A 117 -1.62 13.45 -40.67
CA LYS A 117 -0.20 13.05 -40.64
C LYS A 117 0.04 12.22 -39.38
N THR A 118 -0.05 10.92 -39.55
CA THR A 118 0.59 9.91 -38.72
C THR A 118 2.09 10.01 -38.94
N ASP A 119 2.86 10.32 -37.89
CA ASP A 119 4.30 10.05 -37.86
C ASP A 119 4.64 9.43 -36.51
N THR A 120 4.36 8.13 -36.37
CA THR A 120 5.09 7.29 -35.41
C THR A 120 6.44 6.96 -36.04
N PRO A 121 7.58 7.34 -35.45
CA PRO A 121 8.86 6.85 -35.96
C PRO A 121 8.97 5.35 -35.66
N LYS A 122 8.90 4.53 -36.70
CA LYS A 122 9.36 3.13 -36.68
C LYS A 122 10.83 3.13 -36.28
N ALA A 123 11.14 2.67 -35.07
CA ALA A 123 12.49 2.35 -34.67
C ALA A 123 13.03 1.24 -35.59
N THR A 124 13.95 1.59 -36.46
CA THR A 124 14.75 0.62 -37.23
C THR A 124 15.99 0.33 -36.41
N VAL A 125 16.01 -0.85 -35.80
CA VAL A 125 17.19 -1.37 -35.11
C VAL A 125 18.17 -1.86 -36.17
N ASN A 126 19.29 -1.17 -36.35
CA ASN A 126 20.36 -1.56 -37.27
C ASN A 126 21.48 -2.20 -36.45
N LEU A 127 21.59 -3.54 -36.51
CA LEU A 127 22.43 -4.38 -35.63
C LEU A 127 23.82 -4.70 -36.20
N SER A 128 24.27 -4.04 -37.27
CA SER A 128 25.48 -4.43 -37.98
C SER A 128 26.70 -3.53 -37.71
N ASN A 129 27.02 -3.28 -36.44
CA ASN A 129 28.28 -2.61 -36.07
C ASN A 129 29.01 -3.27 -34.88
N TRP A 130 28.79 -4.58 -34.68
CA TRP A 130 29.52 -5.42 -33.71
C TRP A 130 30.19 -6.61 -34.40
N LEU A 131 31.04 -6.32 -35.40
CA LEU A 131 32.06 -7.22 -35.91
C LEU A 131 33.27 -6.42 -36.41
#